data_AF-A0A225VAK7-F1
#
_entry.id   AF-A0A225VAK7-F1
#
_cell.length_a   1.000
_cell.length_b   1.000
_cell.length_c   1.000
_cell.angle_alpha   90.00
_cell.angle_beta   90.00
_cell.angle_gamma   90.00
#
_symmetry.space_group_name_H-M   'P 1'
#
loop_
_entity.id
_entity.type
_entity.pdbx_description
1 polymer ?
#
loop_
_entity_poly.entity_id
_entity_poly.type
_entity_poly.pdbx_seq_one_letter_code
_entity_poly.pdbx_strand_id
1 'polypeptide(L)'
;MERVNILRKNVCKEQDAGRCLVLNLDILSMWPEVFISPFGNVDKAGGDPLTTGRTIHDLSFPEGASINDFTDQDAIPRANFCHCDAVAAEILRCKQEFPDAEIKIMAGDVTSAFRNVSIHSRSVHRFAGRIEIENTFVIELACPFGWTGSSGEYEVISGAVAFGHGKHGNRHNPNGFFNYHWMITSTLPLMFGSNCQDMERSLRYTMTALLGSGAVNEDKFTTWNTSQKILRLPFDSVAGTVAMPAVKIDKARTMVASAYHSTSLSRKRYRSLMGGLRHVATCIRAACPFL
;
A
#
# COMPACT_ATOMS: atom_id res chain seq x y z
N MET A 1 17.36 9.70 -22.61
CA MET A 1 16.17 9.79 -23.49
C MET A 1 15.15 8.69 -23.18
N GLU A 2 15.54 7.42 -23.10
CA GLU A 2 14.58 6.29 -23.00
C GLU A 2 13.75 6.25 -21.70
N ARG A 3 14.37 6.50 -20.53
CA ARG A 3 13.64 6.54 -19.24
C ARG A 3 12.69 7.74 -19.09
N VAL A 4 12.86 8.82 -19.87
CA VAL A 4 11.94 9.96 -19.86
C VAL A 4 10.58 9.54 -20.42
N ASN A 5 10.54 8.60 -21.37
CA ASN A 5 9.27 8.10 -21.89
C ASN A 5 8.43 7.38 -20.81
N ILE A 6 9.08 6.69 -19.87
CA ILE A 6 8.39 6.08 -18.71
C ILE A 6 7.80 7.18 -17.82
N LEU A 7 8.58 8.22 -17.53
CA LEU A 7 8.12 9.36 -16.75
C LEU A 7 6.93 10.05 -17.42
N ARG A 8 7.04 10.36 -18.71
CA ARG A 8 5.97 10.94 -19.52
C ARG A 8 4.71 10.11 -19.47
N LYS A 9 4.82 8.80 -19.75
CA LYS A 9 3.67 7.87 -19.70
C LYS A 9 2.99 7.88 -18.34
N ASN A 10 3.77 7.84 -17.26
CA ASN A 10 3.22 7.85 -15.91
C ASN A 10 2.58 9.20 -15.57
N VAL A 11 3.21 10.32 -15.91
CA VAL A 11 2.68 11.67 -15.69
C VAL A 11 1.40 11.89 -16.49
N CYS A 12 1.36 11.55 -17.78
CA CYS A 12 0.15 11.64 -18.59
C CYS A 12 -0.99 10.83 -17.97
N LYS A 13 -0.73 9.61 -17.50
CA LYS A 13 -1.74 8.81 -16.80
C LYS A 13 -2.30 9.51 -15.55
N GLU A 14 -1.45 10.17 -14.77
CA GLU A 14 -1.89 10.90 -13.58
C GLU A 14 -2.61 12.20 -13.94
N GLN A 15 -2.20 12.86 -15.03
CA GLN A 15 -2.85 14.07 -15.57
C GLN A 15 -4.24 13.75 -16.12
N ASP A 16 -4.39 12.69 -16.92
CA ASP A 16 -5.67 12.22 -17.46
C ASP A 16 -6.67 11.88 -16.34
N ALA A 17 -6.15 11.48 -15.18
CA ALA A 17 -6.94 11.20 -14.00
C ALA A 17 -7.18 12.43 -13.09
N GLY A 18 -6.72 13.62 -13.49
CA GLY A 18 -6.86 14.86 -12.71
C GLY A 18 -6.02 14.93 -11.44
N ARG A 19 -4.94 14.13 -11.35
CA ARG A 19 -4.12 13.98 -10.14
C ARG A 19 -2.81 14.74 -10.17
N CYS A 20 -2.48 15.37 -11.29
CA CYS A 20 -1.38 16.33 -11.39
C CYS A 20 -1.70 17.42 -12.43
N LEU A 21 -1.00 18.55 -12.32
CA LEU A 21 -0.94 19.58 -13.36
C LEU A 21 0.41 19.48 -14.07
N VAL A 22 0.40 19.60 -15.39
CA VAL A 22 1.60 19.64 -16.22
C VAL A 22 1.67 21.03 -16.87
N LEU A 23 2.73 21.76 -16.57
CA LEU A 23 2.83 23.20 -16.83
C LEU A 23 4.17 23.54 -17.48
N ASN A 24 4.17 24.53 -18.37
CA ASN A 24 5.41 25.01 -18.99
C ASN A 24 6.32 25.64 -17.91
N LEU A 25 7.59 25.27 -17.88
CA LEU A 25 8.57 25.76 -16.94
C LEU A 25 8.73 27.29 -16.92
N ASP A 26 8.43 27.97 -18.03
CA ASP A 26 8.53 29.42 -18.17
C ASP A 26 7.66 30.17 -17.13
N ILE A 27 6.51 29.59 -16.73
CA ILE A 27 5.62 30.20 -15.75
C ILE A 27 6.12 30.06 -14.32
N LEU A 28 7.08 29.17 -14.06
CA LEU A 28 7.62 28.94 -12.71
C LEU A 28 8.25 30.21 -12.12
N SER A 29 8.76 31.10 -12.97
CA SER A 29 9.29 32.41 -12.58
C SER A 29 8.25 33.30 -11.89
N MET A 30 6.96 33.08 -12.16
CA MET A 30 5.86 33.82 -11.54
C MET A 30 5.42 33.23 -10.19
N TRP A 31 5.86 32.01 -9.84
CA TRP A 31 5.43 31.27 -8.64
C TRP A 31 6.62 30.92 -7.75
N PRO A 32 7.23 31.91 -7.07
CA PRO A 32 8.41 31.72 -6.23
C PRO A 32 8.19 30.76 -5.05
N GLU A 33 6.95 30.49 -4.67
CA GLU A 33 6.57 29.58 -3.59
C GLU A 33 6.67 28.09 -3.98
N VAL A 34 6.78 27.77 -5.27
CA VAL A 34 6.79 26.37 -5.73
C VAL A 34 8.10 25.69 -5.35
N PHE A 35 7.99 24.59 -4.61
CA PHE A 35 9.14 23.78 -4.21
C PHE A 35 9.35 22.63 -5.21
N ILE A 36 10.56 22.56 -5.76
CA ILE A 36 10.91 21.56 -6.79
C ILE A 36 11.77 20.46 -6.19
N SER A 37 11.32 19.22 -6.36
CA SER A 37 12.08 18.00 -6.10
C SER A 37 12.25 17.17 -7.39
N PRO A 38 13.34 16.41 -7.54
CA PRO A 38 13.59 15.65 -8.75
C PRO A 38 12.67 14.43 -8.88
N PHE A 39 12.49 13.95 -10.12
CA PHE A 39 11.87 12.66 -10.39
C PHE A 39 12.94 11.58 -10.62
N GLY A 40 12.71 10.41 -10.04
CA GLY A 40 13.44 9.18 -10.32
C GLY A 40 12.54 8.13 -10.97
N ASN A 41 13.16 7.09 -11.53
CA ASN A 41 12.45 5.91 -12.05
C ASN A 41 13.02 4.64 -11.42
N VAL A 42 12.12 3.79 -10.93
CA VAL A 42 12.47 2.46 -10.40
C VAL A 42 11.84 1.38 -11.26
N ASP A 43 12.63 0.38 -11.60
CA ASP A 43 12.21 -0.71 -12.48
C ASP A 43 11.07 -1.51 -11.83
N LYS A 44 10.05 -1.85 -12.62
CA LYS A 44 8.99 -2.74 -12.16
C LYS A 44 9.47 -4.18 -12.26
N ALA A 45 9.33 -4.95 -11.20
CA ALA A 45 9.71 -6.37 -11.22
C ALA A 45 8.95 -7.13 -12.32
N GLY A 46 9.70 -7.86 -13.17
CA GLY A 46 9.16 -8.69 -14.24
C GLY A 46 8.71 -7.94 -15.51
N GLY A 47 8.93 -6.62 -15.60
CA GLY A 47 8.72 -5.85 -16.82
C GLY A 47 10.03 -5.46 -17.48
N ASP A 48 9.98 -5.08 -18.76
CA ASP A 48 11.13 -4.52 -19.47
C ASP A 48 11.52 -3.16 -18.83
N PRO A 49 12.75 -3.01 -18.30
CA PRO A 49 13.21 -1.79 -17.63
C PRO A 49 13.23 -0.55 -18.52
N LEU A 50 13.19 -0.71 -19.84
CA LEU A 50 13.19 0.40 -20.80
C LEU A 50 11.79 0.96 -21.06
N THR A 51 10.75 0.15 -20.85
CA THR A 51 9.36 0.51 -21.16
C THR A 51 8.46 0.51 -19.92
N THR A 52 8.91 -0.09 -18.82
CA THR A 52 8.13 -0.24 -17.59
C THR A 52 8.91 0.17 -16.35
N GLY A 53 8.38 1.15 -15.64
CA GLY A 53 8.96 1.63 -14.39
C GLY A 53 7.95 2.43 -13.59
N ARG A 54 8.21 2.58 -12.30
CA ARG A 54 7.48 3.48 -11.42
C ARG A 54 8.26 4.79 -11.32
N THR A 55 7.59 5.87 -11.67
CA THR A 55 8.08 7.20 -11.34
C THR A 55 8.01 7.39 -9.83
N ILE A 56 9.11 7.87 -9.25
CA ILE A 56 9.22 8.27 -7.85
C ILE A 56 9.49 9.75 -7.83
N HIS A 57 8.73 10.48 -7.01
CA HIS A 57 9.04 11.86 -6.68
C HIS A 57 10.02 11.83 -5.51
N ASP A 58 11.25 12.28 -5.72
CA ASP A 58 12.29 12.22 -4.68
C ASP A 58 12.10 13.37 -3.68
N LEU A 59 11.10 13.21 -2.83
CA LEU A 59 10.71 14.16 -1.80
C LEU A 59 11.61 14.09 -0.57
N SER A 60 12.66 13.28 -0.61
CA SER A 60 13.76 13.27 0.36
C SER A 60 14.99 14.05 -0.13
N PHE A 61 14.92 14.66 -1.31
CA PHE A 61 15.98 15.51 -1.86
C PHE A 61 15.59 16.99 -1.85
N PRO A 62 16.54 17.91 -1.54
CA PRO A 62 17.87 17.63 -0.99
C PRO A 62 17.80 17.25 0.50
N GLU A 63 18.72 16.39 0.95
CA GLU A 63 18.78 15.99 2.37
C GLU A 63 18.94 17.20 3.29
N GLY A 64 18.12 17.27 4.35
CA GLY A 64 18.11 18.36 5.32
C GLY A 64 17.23 19.56 4.94
N ALA A 65 16.72 19.61 3.71
CA ALA A 65 15.82 20.66 3.24
C ALA A 65 14.72 20.13 2.30
N SER A 66 14.45 18.82 2.34
CA SER A 66 13.44 18.19 1.51
C SER A 66 12.04 18.32 2.11
N ILE A 67 11.02 18.01 1.31
CA ILE A 67 9.63 17.95 1.80
C ILE A 67 9.49 16.95 2.94
N ASN A 68 10.16 15.79 2.86
CA ASN A 68 10.12 14.80 3.93
C ASN A 68 10.81 15.29 5.21
N ASP A 69 11.89 16.09 5.12
CA ASP A 69 12.56 16.66 6.29
C ASP A 69 11.70 17.72 6.98
N PHE A 70 10.92 18.48 6.22
CA PHE A 70 9.99 19.49 6.75
C PHE A 70 8.58 18.98 7.05
N THR A 71 8.28 17.71 6.75
CA THR A 71 6.99 17.11 7.09
C THR A 71 6.97 16.84 8.59
N ASP A 72 6.01 17.45 9.29
CA ASP A 72 5.76 17.17 10.70
C ASP A 72 5.33 15.71 10.87
N GLN A 73 6.23 14.89 11.43
CA GLN A 73 5.99 13.46 11.61
C GLN A 73 4.94 13.19 12.69
N ASP A 74 4.76 14.09 13.65
CA ASP A 74 3.80 13.92 14.73
C ASP A 74 2.36 14.24 14.28
N ALA A 75 2.22 15.06 13.23
CA ALA A 75 0.94 15.35 12.60
C ALA A 75 0.44 14.24 11.64
N ILE A 76 1.32 13.33 11.20
CA ILE A 76 0.92 12.23 10.31
C ILE A 76 -0.01 11.28 11.07
N PRO A 77 -1.20 10.96 10.53
CA PRO A 77 -2.08 9.99 11.17
C PRO A 77 -1.36 8.67 11.41
N ARG A 78 -1.34 8.23 12.67
CA ARG A 78 -0.69 6.97 13.05
C ARG A 78 -1.56 5.80 12.62
N ALA A 79 -1.00 4.92 11.81
CA ALA A 79 -1.65 3.66 11.49
C ALA A 79 -1.66 2.74 12.71
N ASN A 80 -2.84 2.27 13.10
CA ASN A 80 -2.99 1.30 14.16
C ASN A 80 -2.78 -0.10 13.56
N PHE A 81 -1.56 -0.61 13.68
CA PHE A 81 -1.24 -1.96 13.21
C PHE A 81 -2.05 -3.01 13.95
N CYS A 82 -2.97 -3.65 13.23
CA CYS A 82 -3.59 -4.89 13.67
C CYS A 82 -2.71 -6.05 13.22
N HIS A 83 -2.22 -6.85 14.17
CA HIS A 83 -1.40 -8.00 13.83
C HIS A 83 -2.23 -9.04 13.03
N CYS A 84 -1.56 -9.86 12.22
CA CYS A 84 -2.24 -10.81 11.33
C CYS A 84 -2.88 -12.00 12.08
N ASP A 85 -2.72 -12.07 13.40
CA ASP A 85 -3.37 -13.04 14.28
C ASP A 85 -4.87 -12.78 14.38
N ALA A 86 -5.33 -11.54 14.21
CA ALA A 86 -6.75 -11.21 14.14
C ALA A 86 -7.46 -12.02 13.04
N VAL A 87 -6.81 -12.22 11.90
CA VAL A 87 -7.29 -13.07 10.81
C VAL A 87 -7.42 -14.52 11.26
N ALA A 88 -6.37 -15.04 11.91
CA ALA A 88 -6.34 -16.42 12.36
C ALA A 88 -7.37 -16.67 13.48
N ALA A 89 -7.51 -15.75 14.42
CA ALA A 89 -8.50 -15.79 15.49
C ALA A 89 -9.92 -15.83 14.93
N GLU A 90 -10.20 -15.04 13.90
CA GLU A 90 -11.51 -15.00 13.27
C GLU A 90 -11.83 -16.29 12.50
N ILE A 91 -10.85 -16.86 11.79
CA ILE A 91 -10.97 -18.20 11.18
C ILE A 91 -11.31 -19.25 12.25
N LEU A 92 -10.59 -19.25 13.39
CA LEU A 92 -10.82 -20.19 14.47
C LEU A 92 -12.20 -20.00 15.12
N ARG A 93 -12.63 -18.76 15.33
CA ARG A 93 -13.96 -18.42 15.84
C ARG A 93 -15.06 -18.96 14.92
N CYS A 94 -14.94 -18.73 13.61
CA CYS A 94 -15.90 -19.25 12.62
C CYS A 94 -15.94 -20.79 12.60
N LYS A 95 -14.80 -21.47 12.74
CA LYS A 95 -14.79 -22.95 12.83
C LYS A 95 -15.56 -23.46 14.04
N GLN A 96 -15.43 -22.76 15.17
CA GLN A 96 -16.11 -23.15 16.40
C GLN A 96 -17.61 -22.92 16.30
N GLU A 97 -18.02 -21.77 15.77
CA GLU A 97 -19.44 -21.44 15.61
C GLU A 97 -20.13 -22.29 14.55
N PHE A 98 -19.38 -22.71 13.53
CA PHE A 98 -19.92 -23.41 12.38
C PHE A 98 -18.99 -24.53 11.87
N PRO A 99 -18.94 -25.68 12.56
CA PRO A 99 -17.97 -26.73 12.30
C PRO A 99 -18.03 -27.34 10.90
N ASP A 100 -19.22 -27.41 10.31
CA ASP A 100 -19.46 -28.14 9.05
C ASP A 100 -19.26 -27.29 7.80
N ALA A 101 -18.87 -26.02 7.94
CA ALA A 101 -18.74 -25.14 6.78
C ALA A 101 -17.33 -24.87 6.33
N GLU A 102 -17.28 -24.67 5.03
CA GLU A 102 -16.09 -24.23 4.34
C GLU A 102 -15.88 -22.72 4.54
N ILE A 103 -14.92 -22.40 5.41
CA ILE A 103 -14.46 -21.03 5.62
C ILE A 103 -13.57 -20.63 4.45
N LYS A 104 -13.95 -19.61 3.69
CA LYS A 104 -13.17 -19.05 2.58
C LYS A 104 -12.79 -17.62 2.88
N ILE A 105 -11.82 -17.16 2.13
CA ILE A 105 -11.15 -15.91 2.29
C ILE A 105 -11.05 -15.25 0.91
N MET A 106 -11.28 -13.94 0.87
CA MET A 106 -10.96 -13.07 -0.26
C MET A 106 -9.89 -12.07 0.20
N ALA A 107 -9.10 -11.55 -0.74
CA ALA A 107 -8.31 -10.33 -0.53
C ALA A 107 -8.58 -9.36 -1.68
N GLY A 108 -8.72 -8.08 -1.35
CA GLY A 108 -8.84 -6.97 -2.31
C GLY A 108 -7.58 -6.10 -2.34
N ASP A 109 -7.48 -5.24 -3.35
CA ASP A 109 -6.47 -4.21 -3.48
C ASP A 109 -7.12 -2.94 -4.02
N VAL A 110 -6.59 -1.78 -3.59
CA VAL A 110 -7.03 -0.47 -4.11
C VAL A 110 -6.08 -0.03 -5.22
N THR A 111 -6.65 0.25 -6.39
CA THR A 111 -5.93 0.85 -7.50
C THR A 111 -5.41 2.22 -7.09
N SER A 112 -4.10 2.42 -7.28
CA SER A 112 -3.42 3.69 -7.02
C SER A 112 -3.66 4.26 -5.62
N ALA A 113 -3.79 3.42 -4.59
CA ALA A 113 -4.04 3.77 -3.17
C ALA A 113 -3.78 5.24 -2.77
N PHE A 114 -2.51 5.65 -2.68
CA PHE A 114 -2.14 7.01 -2.24
C PHE A 114 -2.65 8.12 -3.16
N ARG A 115 -2.75 7.85 -4.46
CA ARG A 115 -3.23 8.80 -5.46
C ARG A 115 -4.74 9.06 -5.34
N ASN A 116 -5.48 8.30 -4.53
CA ASN A 116 -6.86 8.62 -4.21
C ASN A 116 -6.99 9.66 -3.08
N VAL A 117 -5.86 10.09 -2.48
CA VAL A 117 -5.83 11.11 -1.43
C VAL A 117 -5.36 12.43 -2.01
N SER A 118 -6.27 13.40 -2.12
CA SER A 118 -5.94 14.74 -2.61
C SER A 118 -5.06 15.51 -1.62
N ILE A 119 -4.13 16.28 -2.17
CA ILE A 119 -3.32 17.22 -1.40
C ILE A 119 -4.12 18.51 -1.27
N HIS A 120 -4.14 19.09 -0.06
CA HIS A 120 -4.82 20.35 0.18
C HIS A 120 -4.27 21.47 -0.74
N SER A 121 -5.13 22.32 -1.31
CA SER A 121 -4.76 23.32 -2.32
C SER A 121 -3.68 24.31 -1.86
N ARG A 122 -3.61 24.60 -0.54
CA ARG A 122 -2.56 25.44 0.05
C ARG A 122 -1.20 24.74 0.19
N SER A 123 -1.10 23.46 -0.16
CA SER A 123 0.11 22.65 0.01
C SER A 123 0.63 22.07 -1.30
N VAL A 124 -0.18 22.01 -2.37
CA VAL A 124 0.22 21.40 -3.66
C VAL A 124 1.47 22.03 -4.25
N HIS A 125 1.70 23.34 -4.05
CA HIS A 125 2.90 24.04 -4.51
C HIS A 125 4.21 23.43 -3.97
N ARG A 126 4.14 22.68 -2.86
CA ARG A 126 5.30 22.01 -2.26
C ARG A 126 5.67 20.70 -2.97
N PHE A 127 4.75 20.14 -3.74
CA PHE A 127 4.89 18.84 -4.39
C PHE A 127 5.04 19.02 -5.89
N ALA A 128 6.09 19.74 -6.29
CA ALA A 128 6.39 19.92 -7.71
C ALA A 128 7.70 19.24 -8.11
N GLY A 129 7.79 18.83 -9.37
CA GLY A 129 9.00 18.25 -9.94
C GLY A 129 9.21 18.65 -11.39
N ARG A 130 10.48 18.77 -11.80
CA ARG A 130 10.86 19.23 -13.14
C ARG A 130 11.11 18.07 -14.09
N ILE A 131 10.75 18.29 -15.35
CA ILE A 131 11.12 17.48 -16.51
C ILE A 131 11.89 18.39 -17.46
N GLU A 132 13.18 18.62 -17.17
CA GLU A 132 13.99 19.66 -17.83
C GLU A 132 14.03 19.52 -19.35
N ILE A 133 14.16 18.28 -19.85
CA ILE A 133 14.22 17.99 -21.29
C ILE A 133 12.94 18.37 -22.04
N GLU A 134 11.83 18.57 -21.33
CA GLU A 134 10.52 18.93 -21.92
C GLU A 134 10.11 20.38 -21.60
N ASN A 135 11.01 21.18 -21.03
CA ASN A 135 10.71 22.54 -20.52
C ASN A 135 9.40 22.59 -19.71
N THR A 136 9.19 21.59 -18.84
CA THR A 136 7.92 21.37 -18.15
C THR A 136 8.16 21.05 -16.68
N PHE A 137 7.22 21.42 -15.83
CA PHE A 137 7.15 20.95 -14.45
C PHE A 137 5.76 20.40 -14.13
N VAL A 138 5.73 19.49 -13.16
CA VAL A 138 4.52 18.79 -12.71
C VAL A 138 4.24 19.22 -11.28
N ILE A 139 3.01 19.61 -10.98
CA ILE A 139 2.50 19.79 -9.62
C ILE A 139 1.61 18.59 -9.28
N GLU A 140 1.96 17.84 -8.25
CA GLU A 140 1.15 16.75 -7.74
C GLU A 140 -0.08 17.31 -7.00
N LEU A 141 -1.27 16.83 -7.37
CA LEU A 141 -2.54 17.19 -6.71
C LEU A 141 -3.04 16.07 -5.77
N ALA A 142 -2.42 14.89 -5.85
CA ALA A 142 -2.71 13.75 -4.99
C ALA A 142 -1.43 13.15 -4.41
N CYS A 143 -1.53 12.55 -3.23
CA CYS A 143 -0.39 12.11 -2.43
C CYS A 143 0.58 11.23 -3.25
N PRO A 144 1.83 11.67 -3.45
CA PRO A 144 2.78 10.97 -4.30
C PRO A 144 3.47 9.80 -3.59
N PHE A 145 3.97 8.88 -4.41
CA PHE A 145 4.96 7.92 -3.93
C PHE A 145 6.27 8.67 -3.69
N GLY A 146 6.79 8.56 -2.46
CA GLY A 146 8.01 9.24 -2.02
C GLY A 146 7.79 10.18 -0.84
N TRP A 147 6.56 10.64 -0.60
CA TRP A 147 6.24 11.42 0.60
C TRP A 147 6.03 10.51 1.80
N THR A 148 6.63 10.85 2.93
CA THR A 148 6.54 10.09 4.19
C THR A 148 5.12 10.09 4.78
N GLY A 149 4.34 11.15 4.54
CA GLY A 149 2.94 11.25 5.00
C GLY A 149 1.94 10.44 4.18
N SER A 150 2.23 10.09 2.92
CA SER A 150 1.26 9.46 2.00
C SER A 150 0.58 8.22 2.59
N SER A 151 1.32 7.46 3.39
CA SER A 151 0.82 6.22 3.95
C SER A 151 -0.11 6.43 5.15
N GLY A 152 0.22 7.37 6.04
CA GLY A 152 -0.66 7.73 7.16
C GLY A 152 -1.94 8.40 6.70
N GLU A 153 -1.84 9.31 5.73
CA GLU A 153 -3.04 9.96 5.16
C GLU A 153 -3.96 8.96 4.46
N TYR A 154 -3.40 8.01 3.72
CA TYR A 154 -4.18 6.94 3.11
C TYR A 154 -4.80 5.99 4.13
N GLU A 155 -4.15 5.75 5.27
CA GLU A 155 -4.70 4.92 6.34
C GLU A 155 -6.04 5.50 6.84
N VAL A 156 -6.19 6.81 6.93
CA VAL A 156 -7.47 7.44 7.33
C VAL A 156 -8.59 7.05 6.39
N ILE A 157 -8.36 7.16 5.08
CA ILE A 157 -9.38 6.87 4.07
C ILE A 157 -9.67 5.36 3.99
N SER A 158 -8.64 4.53 4.05
CA SER A 158 -8.82 3.08 4.06
C SER A 158 -9.46 2.56 5.35
N GLY A 159 -9.24 3.24 6.48
CA GLY A 159 -9.97 3.05 7.73
C GLY A 159 -11.46 3.41 7.59
N ALA A 160 -11.79 4.48 6.87
CA ALA A 160 -13.18 4.82 6.56
C ALA A 160 -13.86 3.77 5.67
N VAL A 161 -13.15 3.23 4.66
CA VAL A 161 -13.62 2.08 3.88
C VAL A 161 -13.86 0.88 4.79
N ALA A 162 -12.92 0.61 5.69
CA ALA A 162 -13.03 -0.53 6.59
C ALA A 162 -14.21 -0.41 7.55
N PHE A 163 -14.42 0.79 8.11
CA PHE A 163 -15.54 1.12 8.97
C PHE A 163 -16.88 0.97 8.23
N GLY A 164 -17.03 1.56 7.04
CA GLY A 164 -18.26 1.45 6.25
C GLY A 164 -18.60 0.00 5.92
N HIS A 165 -17.62 -0.78 5.46
CA HIS A 165 -17.81 -2.21 5.20
C HIS A 165 -18.19 -2.97 6.48
N GLY A 166 -17.52 -2.71 7.60
CA GLY A 166 -17.78 -3.39 8.86
C GLY A 166 -19.11 -3.01 9.52
N LYS A 167 -19.72 -1.87 9.12
CA LYS A 167 -21.08 -1.49 9.54
C LYS A 167 -22.17 -2.11 8.70
N HIS A 168 -21.85 -2.60 7.50
CA HIS A 168 -22.79 -3.40 6.74
C HIS A 168 -22.93 -4.78 7.36
N GLY A 169 -24.14 -5.31 7.32
CA GLY A 169 -24.46 -6.63 7.81
C GLY A 169 -25.52 -7.28 6.93
N ASN A 170 -25.78 -8.54 7.19
CA ASN A 170 -26.88 -9.28 6.58
C ASN A 170 -27.42 -10.30 7.59
N ARG A 171 -28.33 -11.16 7.15
CA ARG A 171 -28.93 -12.20 8.01
C ARG A 171 -27.89 -13.12 8.69
N HIS A 172 -26.72 -13.31 8.09
CA HIS A 172 -25.66 -14.19 8.58
C HIS A 172 -24.68 -13.44 9.49
N ASN A 173 -24.53 -12.13 9.29
CA ASN A 173 -23.65 -11.26 10.07
C ASN A 173 -24.42 -10.03 10.54
N PRO A 174 -25.35 -10.19 11.51
CA PRO A 174 -26.20 -9.08 11.96
C PRO A 174 -25.42 -7.99 12.69
N ASN A 175 -24.26 -8.33 13.25
CA ASN A 175 -23.41 -7.42 14.01
C ASN A 175 -22.33 -6.72 13.16
N GLY A 176 -22.39 -6.89 11.84
CA GLY A 176 -21.42 -6.33 10.91
C GLY A 176 -20.48 -7.37 10.32
N PHE A 177 -19.89 -7.03 9.18
CA PHE A 177 -18.89 -7.87 8.51
C PHE A 177 -17.52 -7.75 9.17
N PHE A 178 -16.84 -8.88 9.37
CA PHE A 178 -15.43 -8.85 9.72
C PHE A 178 -14.62 -8.18 8.60
N ASN A 179 -13.62 -7.41 9.00
CA ASN A 179 -12.70 -6.77 8.08
C ASN A 179 -11.32 -6.64 8.72
N TYR A 180 -10.29 -7.03 7.97
CA TYR A 180 -8.91 -6.76 8.31
C TYR A 180 -8.38 -5.68 7.38
N HIS A 181 -7.77 -4.65 7.97
CA HIS A 181 -7.29 -3.49 7.25
C HIS A 181 -5.87 -3.16 7.70
N TRP A 182 -4.96 -3.04 6.73
CA TRP A 182 -3.60 -2.56 6.96
C TRP A 182 -2.97 -1.98 5.69
N MET A 183 -2.96 -0.64 5.54
CA MET A 183 -2.24 0.15 4.51
C MET A 183 -2.53 -0.17 3.03
N ILE A 184 -3.19 -1.30 2.75
CA ILE A 184 -3.72 -1.84 1.50
C ILE A 184 -4.94 -2.66 1.94
N THR A 185 -6.09 -2.47 1.30
CA THR A 185 -7.40 -3.01 1.70
C THR A 185 -7.50 -4.52 1.46
N SER A 186 -6.82 -5.34 2.26
CA SER A 186 -7.00 -6.80 2.27
C SER A 186 -8.14 -7.19 3.20
N THR A 187 -9.37 -6.88 2.81
CA THR A 187 -10.56 -7.29 3.56
C THR A 187 -10.72 -8.79 3.61
N LEU A 188 -11.12 -9.29 4.78
CA LEU A 188 -11.37 -10.69 5.05
C LEU A 188 -12.83 -10.89 5.39
N PRO A 189 -13.59 -11.54 4.53
CA PRO A 189 -14.90 -12.02 4.92
C PRO A 189 -14.85 -13.55 5.11
N LEU A 190 -15.44 -14.08 6.19
CA LEU A 190 -15.57 -15.52 6.45
C LEU A 190 -17.02 -15.99 6.12
N MET A 191 -17.21 -17.28 5.87
CA MET A 191 -18.23 -17.80 4.90
C MET A 191 -19.41 -18.59 5.46
N PHE A 192 -20.61 -18.35 4.87
CA PHE A 192 -21.70 -19.32 4.56
C PHE A 192 -22.55 -18.88 3.34
N GLY A 193 -22.62 -19.65 2.24
CA GLY A 193 -23.63 -19.47 1.16
C GLY A 193 -23.65 -18.09 0.46
N SER A 194 -24.81 -17.43 0.38
CA SER A 194 -24.98 -16.09 -0.25
C SER A 194 -24.21 -14.96 0.44
N ASN A 195 -23.64 -15.21 1.62
CA ASN A 195 -22.94 -14.22 2.43
C ASN A 195 -21.72 -13.59 1.72
N CYS A 196 -20.98 -14.37 0.92
CA CYS A 196 -19.77 -13.91 0.25
C CYS A 196 -20.07 -12.77 -0.72
N GLN A 197 -21.11 -12.97 -1.54
CA GLN A 197 -21.50 -11.99 -2.55
C GLN A 197 -21.94 -10.68 -1.89
N ASP A 198 -22.64 -10.75 -0.76
CA ASP A 198 -23.05 -9.56 -0.01
C ASP A 198 -21.86 -8.82 0.59
N MET A 199 -20.88 -9.55 1.15
CA MET A 199 -19.66 -8.97 1.72
C MET A 199 -18.77 -8.35 0.64
N GLU A 200 -18.55 -9.05 -0.47
CA GLU A 200 -17.80 -8.51 -1.62
C GLU A 200 -18.49 -7.27 -2.20
N ARG A 201 -19.80 -7.34 -2.41
CA ARG A 201 -20.59 -6.20 -2.91
C ARG A 201 -20.49 -5.02 -1.95
N SER A 202 -20.61 -5.26 -0.65
CA SER A 202 -20.47 -4.25 0.38
C SER A 202 -19.10 -3.56 0.34
N LEU A 203 -18.02 -4.34 0.21
CA LEU A 203 -16.68 -3.78 0.14
C LEU A 203 -16.50 -2.94 -1.11
N ARG A 204 -16.82 -3.50 -2.29
CA ARG A 204 -16.73 -2.81 -3.57
C ARG A 204 -17.54 -1.54 -3.57
N TYR A 205 -18.73 -1.58 -2.98
CA TYR A 205 -19.57 -0.41 -2.79
C TYR A 205 -18.87 0.66 -1.94
N THR A 206 -18.34 0.29 -0.77
CA THR A 206 -17.71 1.26 0.14
C THR A 206 -16.44 1.86 -0.47
N MET A 207 -15.63 1.04 -1.15
CA MET A 207 -14.48 1.51 -1.91
C MET A 207 -14.90 2.50 -3.00
N THR A 208 -15.92 2.15 -3.78
CA THR A 208 -16.43 3.02 -4.87
C THR A 208 -17.01 4.32 -4.33
N ALA A 209 -17.75 4.26 -3.22
CA ALA A 209 -18.38 5.42 -2.61
C ALA A 209 -17.37 6.42 -2.04
N LEU A 210 -16.26 5.94 -1.46
CA LEU A 210 -15.26 6.80 -0.81
C LEU A 210 -14.10 7.19 -1.73
N LEU A 211 -13.70 6.31 -2.65
CA LEU A 211 -12.51 6.48 -3.49
C LEU A 211 -12.83 6.64 -4.98
N GLY A 212 -14.10 6.47 -5.37
CA GLY A 212 -14.54 6.49 -6.76
C GLY A 212 -14.46 5.12 -7.45
N SER A 213 -15.10 5.00 -8.61
CA SER A 213 -15.23 3.74 -9.37
C SER A 213 -13.91 3.15 -9.86
N GLY A 214 -12.89 3.98 -10.05
CA GLY A 214 -11.55 3.55 -10.47
C GLY A 214 -10.70 2.93 -9.34
N ALA A 215 -11.17 2.93 -8.09
CA ALA A 215 -10.39 2.50 -6.95
C ALA A 215 -10.38 0.98 -6.75
N VAL A 216 -11.36 0.26 -7.29
CA VAL A 216 -11.42 -1.20 -7.21
C VAL A 216 -10.42 -1.81 -8.19
N ASN A 217 -9.47 -2.60 -7.70
CA ASN A 217 -8.47 -3.26 -8.54
C ASN A 217 -8.92 -4.65 -8.97
N GLU A 218 -9.72 -4.73 -10.04
CA GLU A 218 -10.31 -6.01 -10.49
C GLU A 218 -9.26 -7.12 -10.70
N ASP A 219 -8.07 -6.78 -11.20
CA ASP A 219 -6.99 -7.75 -11.45
C ASP A 219 -6.39 -8.36 -10.17
N LYS A 220 -6.65 -7.73 -9.01
CA LYS A 220 -6.07 -8.13 -7.72
C LYS A 220 -7.10 -8.48 -6.67
N PHE A 221 -8.38 -8.46 -7.01
CA PHE A 221 -9.39 -9.11 -6.19
C PHE A 221 -9.28 -10.61 -6.39
N THR A 222 -8.98 -11.34 -5.32
CA THR A 222 -8.87 -12.80 -5.42
C THR A 222 -10.24 -13.43 -5.38
N THR A 223 -10.42 -14.52 -6.10
CA THR A 223 -11.60 -15.38 -5.89
C THR A 223 -11.61 -15.91 -4.46
N TRP A 224 -12.80 -16.20 -3.95
CA TRP A 224 -12.99 -16.84 -2.65
C TRP A 224 -12.33 -18.22 -2.60
N ASN A 225 -11.43 -18.42 -1.63
CA ASN A 225 -10.71 -19.68 -1.47
C ASN A 225 -10.40 -19.99 0.01
N THR A 226 -10.29 -21.26 0.36
CA THR A 226 -9.85 -21.70 1.70
C THR A 226 -8.37 -21.44 1.94
N SER A 227 -7.57 -21.36 0.86
CA SER A 227 -6.18 -20.94 0.92
C SER A 227 -5.99 -19.59 0.22
N GLN A 228 -5.49 -18.59 0.96
CA GLN A 228 -5.34 -17.23 0.45
C GLN A 228 -4.09 -16.54 1.00
N LYS A 229 -3.50 -15.64 0.21
CA LYS A 229 -2.35 -14.83 0.64
C LYS A 229 -2.80 -13.46 1.12
N ILE A 230 -2.49 -13.13 2.38
CA ILE A 230 -2.78 -11.84 3.02
C ILE A 230 -1.50 -11.33 3.64
N LEU A 231 -1.15 -10.06 3.43
CA LEU A 231 0.15 -9.51 3.83
C LEU A 231 1.35 -10.36 3.37
N ARG A 232 1.19 -11.07 2.24
CA ARG A 232 2.15 -12.04 1.69
C ARG A 232 2.36 -13.31 2.53
N LEU A 233 1.51 -13.54 3.54
CA LEU A 233 1.46 -14.75 4.34
C LEU A 233 0.37 -15.68 3.78
N PRO A 234 0.66 -16.96 3.48
CA PRO A 234 -0.37 -17.95 3.22
C PRO A 234 -1.18 -18.23 4.48
N PHE A 235 -2.49 -18.05 4.35
CA PHE A 235 -3.50 -18.51 5.29
C PHE A 235 -4.17 -19.75 4.70
N ASP A 236 -4.38 -20.74 5.54
CA ASP A 236 -5.17 -21.93 5.24
C ASP A 236 -6.28 -22.03 6.27
N SER A 237 -7.51 -21.79 5.83
CA SER A 237 -8.67 -21.83 6.70
C SER A 237 -9.06 -23.26 7.08
N VAL A 238 -8.76 -24.28 6.27
CA VAL A 238 -9.08 -25.69 6.58
C VAL A 238 -8.14 -26.21 7.66
N ALA A 239 -6.84 -25.96 7.51
CA ALA A 239 -5.84 -26.29 8.53
C ALA A 239 -5.89 -25.32 9.73
N GLY A 240 -6.41 -24.11 9.55
CA GLY A 240 -6.40 -23.06 10.58
C GLY A 240 -4.99 -22.52 10.83
N THR A 241 -4.18 -22.39 9.78
CA THR A 241 -2.76 -22.02 9.90
C THR A 241 -2.43 -20.73 9.14
N VAL A 242 -1.42 -20.03 9.64
CA VAL A 242 -0.70 -18.97 8.94
C VAL A 242 0.79 -19.25 9.05
N ALA A 243 1.50 -19.12 7.93
CA ALA A 243 2.93 -19.44 7.89
C ALA A 243 3.74 -18.39 7.13
N MET A 244 5.02 -18.25 7.49
CA MET A 244 5.96 -17.47 6.68
C MET A 244 6.37 -18.31 5.45
N PRO A 245 6.29 -17.80 4.21
CA PRO A 245 6.74 -18.56 3.04
C PRO A 245 8.20 -18.99 3.13
N ALA A 246 8.50 -20.23 2.74
CA ALA A 246 9.87 -20.79 2.76
C ALA A 246 10.89 -19.87 2.06
N VAL A 247 10.55 -19.35 0.86
CA VAL A 247 11.40 -18.41 0.12
C VAL A 247 11.74 -17.15 0.92
N LYS A 248 10.84 -16.69 1.80
CA LYS A 248 11.08 -15.53 2.68
C LYS A 248 11.98 -15.89 3.85
N ILE A 249 11.82 -17.08 4.42
CA ILE A 249 12.71 -17.64 5.45
C ILE A 249 14.11 -17.78 4.88
N ASP A 250 14.26 -18.41 3.71
CA ASP A 250 15.55 -18.62 3.05
C ASP A 250 16.23 -17.30 2.74
N LYS A 251 15.48 -16.34 2.20
CA LYS A 251 16.01 -14.98 1.97
C LYS A 251 16.50 -14.34 3.27
N ALA A 252 15.74 -14.44 4.36
CA ALA A 252 16.16 -13.89 5.65
C ALA A 252 17.41 -14.60 6.19
N ARG A 253 17.49 -15.93 6.07
CA ARG A 253 18.67 -16.71 6.45
C ARG A 253 19.90 -16.28 5.66
N THR A 254 19.79 -16.10 4.34
CA THR A 254 20.87 -15.59 3.49
C THR A 254 21.30 -14.19 3.92
N MET A 255 20.36 -13.31 4.23
CA MET A 255 20.66 -11.94 4.67
C MET A 255 21.39 -11.92 6.02
N VAL A 256 20.97 -12.76 6.98
CA VAL A 256 21.64 -12.91 8.28
C VAL A 256 23.04 -13.49 8.11
N ALA A 257 23.20 -14.57 7.35
CA ALA A 257 24.51 -15.18 7.09
C ALA A 257 25.47 -14.18 6.43
N SER A 258 24.97 -13.45 5.42
CA SER A 258 25.76 -12.42 4.73
C SER A 258 26.16 -11.27 5.66
N ALA A 259 25.29 -10.87 6.58
CA ALA A 259 25.58 -9.84 7.58
C ALA A 259 26.58 -10.33 8.63
N TYR A 260 26.43 -11.56 9.12
CA TYR A 260 27.30 -12.17 10.13
C TYR A 260 28.75 -12.30 9.65
N HIS A 261 28.96 -12.65 8.38
CA HIS A 261 30.30 -12.76 7.78
C HIS A 261 30.88 -11.43 7.30
N SER A 262 30.17 -10.31 7.46
CA SER A 262 30.62 -9.01 6.98
C SER A 262 31.18 -8.16 8.12
N THR A 263 32.33 -7.52 7.89
CA THR A 263 32.94 -6.59 8.85
C THR A 263 32.27 -5.21 8.84
N SER A 264 31.49 -4.88 7.80
CA SER A 264 30.74 -3.62 7.70
C SER A 264 29.49 -3.76 6.83
N LEU A 265 28.43 -3.02 7.16
CA LEU A 265 27.17 -3.01 6.41
C LEU A 265 26.81 -1.60 5.99
N SER A 266 26.44 -1.42 4.72
CA SER A 266 25.86 -0.15 4.28
C SER A 266 24.49 0.06 4.94
N ARG A 267 24.12 1.33 5.17
CA ARG A 267 22.81 1.72 5.74
C ARG A 267 21.64 1.06 4.99
N LYS A 268 21.74 0.94 3.66
CA LYS A 268 20.76 0.26 2.81
C LYS A 268 20.65 -1.24 3.12
N ARG A 269 21.78 -1.94 3.24
CA ARG A 269 21.80 -3.39 3.57
C ARG A 269 21.29 -3.62 4.98
N TYR A 270 21.69 -2.78 5.93
CA TYR A 270 21.21 -2.84 7.31
C TYR A 270 19.70 -2.64 7.42
N ARG A 271 19.15 -1.58 6.81
CA ARG A 271 17.70 -1.34 6.79
C ARG A 271 16.92 -2.48 6.11
N SER A 272 17.45 -3.01 5.02
CA SER A 272 16.87 -4.17 4.33
C SER A 272 16.84 -5.40 5.25
N LEU A 273 17.94 -5.69 5.96
CA LEU A 273 18.03 -6.76 6.95
C LEU A 273 16.99 -6.61 8.06
N MET A 274 16.95 -5.44 8.72
CA MET A 274 15.99 -5.19 9.79
C MET A 274 14.54 -5.31 9.32
N GLY A 275 14.21 -4.78 8.14
CA GLY A 275 12.88 -4.92 7.55
C GLY A 275 12.52 -6.36 7.20
N GLY A 276 13.48 -7.15 6.69
CA GLY A 276 13.31 -8.56 6.41
C GLY A 276 13.05 -9.38 7.68
N LEU A 277 13.83 -9.13 8.74
CA LEU A 277 13.69 -9.82 10.03
C LEU A 277 12.37 -9.48 10.73
N ARG A 278 11.96 -8.21 10.74
CA ARG A 278 10.64 -7.78 11.24
C ARG A 278 9.49 -8.53 10.60
N HIS A 279 9.54 -8.71 9.28
CA HIS A 279 8.51 -9.45 8.58
C HIS A 279 8.49 -10.93 8.98
N VAL A 280 9.66 -11.57 9.09
CA VAL A 280 9.77 -12.96 9.57
C VAL A 280 9.25 -13.11 11.00
N ALA A 281 9.49 -12.11 11.85
CA ALA A 281 9.00 -12.08 13.23
C ALA A 281 7.47 -12.08 13.35
N THR A 282 6.74 -11.67 12.31
CA THR A 282 5.26 -11.73 12.29
C THR A 282 4.71 -13.15 12.48
N CYS A 283 5.42 -14.20 12.03
CA CYS A 283 4.99 -15.59 12.21
C CYS A 283 5.93 -16.43 13.09
N ILE A 284 7.12 -15.90 13.44
CA ILE A 284 8.13 -16.64 14.19
C ILE A 284 8.34 -15.95 15.53
N ARG A 285 7.76 -16.53 16.58
CA ARG A 285 7.81 -15.99 17.96
C ARG A 285 9.24 -15.79 18.49
N ALA A 286 10.19 -16.64 18.08
CA ALA A 286 11.61 -16.49 18.44
C ALA A 286 12.26 -15.22 17.83
N ALA A 287 11.67 -14.66 16.78
CA ALA A 287 12.12 -13.42 16.15
C ALA A 287 11.38 -12.16 16.67
N CYS A 288 10.47 -12.30 17.66
CA CYS A 288 9.79 -11.16 18.30
C CYS A 288 10.72 -10.04 18.80
N PRO A 289 11.97 -10.28 19.26
CA PRO A 289 12.88 -9.18 19.62
C PRO A 289 13.20 -8.21 18.48
N PHE A 290 12.86 -8.54 17.22
CA PHE A 290 13.06 -7.68 16.06
C PHE A 290 11.83 -6.83 15.69
N LEU A 291 10.65 -7.09 16.29
CA LEU A 291 9.43 -6.27 16.13
C LEU A 291 9.59 -4.93 16.84
#